data_AF-A0A9X6ZQQ0-F1
#
_entry.id   AF-A0A9X6ZQQ0-F1
#
_cell.length_a   1.000
_cell.length_b   1.000
_cell.length_c   1.000
_cell.angle_alpha   90.00
_cell.angle_beta   90.00
_cell.angle_gamma   90.00
#
_symmetry.space_group_name_H-M   'P 1'
#
loop_
_entity.id
_entity.type
_entity.pdbx_description
1 polymer ?
#
loop_
_entity_poly.entity_id
_entity_poly.type
_entity_poly.pdbx_seq_one_letter_code
_entity_poly.pdbx_strand_id
1 'polypeptide(L)'
;MMNEIAEFMMSTSPKVDSKKLPKELYHGTSKEKYISIMENGLKAHELFGQTYFAETVEDVAKFVTPPCIVFKVETQKLDLNFLRISLDHNKAFYGDIDCYAYYKDIKPKYLKAFELYYEEETVNDKTS
;
A
#
# COMPACT_ATOMS: atom_id res chain seq x y z
N MET A 1 -14.30 15.01 -1.82
CA MET A 1 -15.22 14.48 -2.84
C MET A 1 -14.42 13.50 -3.66
N MET A 2 -14.91 12.28 -3.83
CA MET A 2 -14.22 11.25 -4.62
C MET A 2 -14.39 11.61 -6.09
N ASN A 3 -13.37 11.34 -6.93
CA ASN A 3 -13.50 11.60 -8.36
C ASN A 3 -14.27 10.45 -9.05
N GLU A 4 -14.79 10.69 -10.26
CA GLU A 4 -15.63 9.73 -10.99
C GLU A 4 -14.93 8.37 -11.23
N ILE A 5 -13.61 8.40 -11.47
CA ILE A 5 -12.80 7.19 -11.66
C ILE A 5 -12.81 6.36 -10.37
N ALA A 6 -12.55 7.00 -9.22
CA ALA A 6 -12.54 6.36 -7.93
C ALA A 6 -13.93 5.83 -7.53
N GLU A 7 -15.00 6.57 -7.83
CA GLU A 7 -16.37 6.09 -7.61
C GLU A 7 -16.66 4.84 -8.44
N PHE A 8 -16.30 4.85 -9.73
CA PHE A 8 -16.46 3.71 -10.62
C PHE A 8 -15.64 2.50 -10.13
N MET A 9 -14.35 2.69 -9.85
CA MET A 9 -13.46 1.62 -9.39
C MET A 9 -13.91 1.05 -8.04
N MET A 10 -14.33 1.89 -7.10
CA MET A 10 -14.83 1.44 -5.80
C MET A 10 -16.15 0.67 -5.90
N SER A 11 -17.00 0.99 -6.89
CA SER A 11 -18.27 0.31 -7.14
C SER A 11 -18.12 -1.05 -7.84
N THR A 12 -17.08 -1.20 -8.66
CA THR A 12 -16.81 -2.40 -9.46
C THR A 12 -15.84 -3.36 -8.77
N SER A 13 -14.94 -2.84 -7.94
CA SER A 13 -13.97 -3.64 -7.19
C SER A 13 -14.65 -4.48 -6.09
N PRO A 14 -14.20 -5.73 -5.86
CA PRO A 14 -14.74 -6.57 -4.79
C PRO A 14 -14.56 -5.95 -3.41
N LYS A 15 -15.59 -6.09 -2.57
CA LYS A 15 -15.47 -5.78 -1.15
C LYS A 15 -14.50 -6.75 -0.47
N VAL A 16 -13.75 -6.23 0.50
CA VAL A 16 -12.89 -7.07 1.34
C VAL A 16 -13.72 -7.97 2.26
N ASP A 17 -13.28 -9.21 2.45
CA ASP A 17 -13.77 -10.07 3.52
C ASP A 17 -13.01 -9.74 4.81
N SER A 18 -13.68 -9.09 5.75
CA SER A 18 -13.07 -8.67 7.02
C SER A 18 -12.51 -9.84 7.85
N LYS A 19 -12.93 -11.08 7.60
CA LYS A 19 -12.41 -12.27 8.29
C LYS A 19 -11.09 -12.77 7.70
N LYS A 20 -10.78 -12.41 6.46
CA LYS A 20 -9.57 -12.81 5.73
C LYS A 20 -8.53 -11.68 5.65
N LEU A 21 -8.96 -10.46 5.91
CA LEU A 21 -8.13 -9.27 5.81
C LEU A 21 -6.97 -9.30 6.83
N PRO A 22 -5.72 -9.04 6.41
CA PRO A 22 -4.59 -8.95 7.32
C PRO A 22 -4.81 -7.88 8.41
N LYS A 23 -4.17 -8.09 9.57
CA LYS A 23 -4.23 -7.13 10.69
C LYS A 23 -3.55 -5.80 10.36
N GLU A 24 -2.58 -5.84 9.46
CA GLU A 24 -1.77 -4.71 9.06
C GLU A 24 -1.65 -4.70 7.53
N LEU A 25 -1.60 -3.49 6.97
CA LEU A 25 -1.45 -3.24 5.55
C LEU A 25 -0.30 -2.25 5.32
N TYR A 26 0.38 -2.37 4.18
CA TYR A 26 1.63 -1.68 3.89
C TYR A 26 1.55 -0.86 2.62
N HIS A 27 1.98 0.40 2.67
CA HIS A 27 2.04 1.31 1.54
C HIS A 27 3.48 1.80 1.34
N GLY A 28 4.05 1.54 0.16
CA GLY A 28 5.37 2.06 -0.22
C GLY A 28 5.31 3.44 -0.85
N THR A 29 6.31 4.28 -0.58
CA THR A 29 6.44 5.60 -1.19
C THR A 29 7.90 6.06 -1.22
N SER A 30 8.18 7.15 -1.94
CA SER A 30 9.53 7.75 -1.99
C SER A 30 9.86 8.49 -0.69
N LYS A 31 11.16 8.58 -0.35
CA LYS A 31 11.63 9.31 0.84
C LYS A 31 11.19 10.77 0.87
N GLU A 32 11.09 11.40 -0.30
CA GLU A 32 10.65 12.80 -0.47
C GLU A 32 9.24 13.05 0.07
N LYS A 33 8.35 12.05 -0.02
CA LYS A 33 6.97 12.18 0.43
C LYS A 33 6.79 11.95 1.93
N TYR A 34 7.83 11.46 2.62
CA TYR A 34 7.78 11.08 4.03
C TYR A 34 7.25 12.20 4.93
N ILE A 35 7.88 13.37 4.88
CA ILE A 35 7.55 14.51 5.76
C ILE A 35 6.09 14.93 5.54
N SER A 36 5.69 15.12 4.28
CA SER A 36 4.32 15.52 3.95
C SER A 36 3.28 14.50 4.42
N ILE A 37 3.55 13.20 4.28
CA ILE A 37 2.62 12.15 4.74
C ILE A 37 2.56 12.10 6.28
N MET A 38 3.68 12.29 6.97
CA MET A 38 3.70 12.34 8.44
C MET A 38 3.01 13.59 9.01
N GLU A 39 2.96 14.69 8.26
CA GLU A 39 2.27 15.91 8.68
C GLU A 39 0.78 15.90 8.31
N ASN A 40 0.46 15.50 7.08
CA ASN A 40 -0.87 15.69 6.47
C ASN A 40 -1.68 14.40 6.33
N GLY A 41 -1.04 13.26 6.53
CA GLY A 41 -1.60 11.94 6.37
C GLY A 41 -1.40 11.39 4.96
N LEU A 42 -1.77 10.13 4.78
CA LEU A 42 -1.74 9.52 3.47
C LEU A 42 -2.99 9.94 2.70
N LYS A 43 -2.79 10.70 1.63
CA LYS A 43 -3.86 11.19 0.76
C LYS A 43 -4.13 10.21 -0.37
N ALA A 44 -5.41 10.07 -0.74
CA ALA A 44 -5.78 9.40 -1.98
C ALA A 44 -5.11 10.11 -3.18
N HIS A 45 -4.62 9.34 -4.16
CA HIS A 45 -3.95 9.91 -5.34
C HIS A 45 -4.92 10.83 -6.10
N GLU A 46 -4.48 12.02 -6.52
CA GLU A 46 -5.39 13.02 -7.13
C GLU A 46 -6.11 12.51 -8.38
N LEU A 47 -5.37 11.81 -9.26
CA LEU A 47 -5.91 11.24 -10.50
C LEU A 47 -6.81 10.00 -10.27
N PHE A 48 -6.32 9.01 -9.51
CA PHE A 48 -7.01 7.73 -9.35
C PHE A 48 -7.96 7.68 -8.14
N GLY A 49 -7.92 8.69 -7.27
CA GLY A 49 -8.72 8.82 -6.05
C GLY A 49 -8.55 7.67 -5.05
N GLN A 50 -7.42 6.96 -5.08
CA GLN A 50 -7.13 5.82 -4.21
C GLN A 50 -5.68 5.75 -3.77
N THR A 51 -5.42 5.05 -2.66
CA THR A 51 -4.10 4.59 -2.24
C THR A 51 -4.05 3.08 -2.23
N TYR A 52 -2.89 2.54 -2.58
CA TYR A 52 -2.71 1.10 -2.64
C TYR A 52 -1.95 0.58 -1.43
N PHE A 53 -2.38 -0.59 -0.97
CA PHE A 53 -1.75 -1.36 0.09
C PHE A 53 -1.45 -2.78 -0.36
N ALA A 54 -0.37 -3.33 0.17
CA ALA A 54 -0.03 -4.75 0.10
C ALA A 54 -0.14 -5.39 1.49
N GLU A 55 -0.18 -6.73 1.52
CA GLU A 55 -0.24 -7.52 2.75
C GLU A 55 1.10 -7.60 3.48
N THR A 56 2.19 -7.54 2.71
CA THR A 56 3.55 -7.77 3.20
C THR A 56 4.49 -6.65 2.74
N VAL A 57 5.64 -6.53 3.39
CA VAL A 57 6.67 -5.54 3.03
C VAL A 57 7.37 -5.95 1.74
N GLU A 58 7.53 -7.25 1.54
CA GLU A 58 8.11 -7.88 0.36
C GLU A 58 7.26 -7.59 -0.88
N ASP A 59 5.93 -7.58 -0.74
CA ASP A 59 5.05 -7.20 -1.83
C ASP A 59 5.16 -5.71 -2.16
N VAL A 60 5.36 -4.84 -1.15
CA VAL A 60 5.62 -3.41 -1.41
C VAL A 60 6.84 -3.21 -2.29
N ALA A 61 7.93 -3.97 -2.09
CA ALA A 61 9.15 -3.88 -2.88
C ALA A 61 8.94 -4.18 -4.38
N LYS A 62 7.88 -4.93 -4.72
CA LYS A 62 7.53 -5.24 -6.12
C LYS A 62 6.84 -4.07 -6.82
N PHE A 63 6.24 -3.14 -6.06
CA PHE A 63 5.57 -1.95 -6.60
C PHE A 63 6.42 -0.68 -6.47
N VAL A 64 7.28 -0.61 -5.46
CA VAL A 64 8.11 0.57 -5.16
C VAL A 64 9.55 0.13 -4.94
N THR A 65 10.43 0.58 -5.84
CA THR A 65 11.86 0.31 -5.81
C THR A 65 12.51 0.79 -4.50
N PRO A 66 13.11 -0.10 -3.69
CA PRO A 66 13.95 0.31 -2.56
C PRO A 66 15.21 1.08 -3.04
N PRO A 67 15.82 1.96 -2.20
CA PRO A 67 15.41 2.31 -0.86
C PRO A 67 14.16 3.20 -0.84
N CYS A 68 13.15 2.81 -0.07
CA CYS A 68 11.86 3.50 -0.02
C CYS A 68 11.34 3.60 1.42
N ILE A 69 10.26 4.36 1.61
CA ILE A 69 9.54 4.43 2.89
C ILE A 69 8.32 3.53 2.81
N VAL A 70 8.15 2.71 3.83
CA VAL A 70 6.96 1.87 3.99
C VAL A 70 6.14 2.41 5.16
N PHE A 71 4.89 2.71 4.86
CA PHE A 71 3.87 3.07 5.83
C PHE A 71 3.04 1.85 6.18
N LYS A 72 3.04 1.48 7.45
CA LYS A 72 2.20 0.45 8.03
C LYS A 72 0.97 1.05 8.69
N VAL A 73 -0.18 0.43 8.43
CA VAL A 73 -1.47 0.78 9.03
C VAL A 73 -2.10 -0.45 9.64
N GLU A 74 -2.59 -0.32 10.86
CA GLU A 74 -3.47 -1.32 11.45
C GLU A 74 -4.85 -1.23 10.78
N THR A 75 -5.28 -2.33 10.17
CA THR A 75 -6.52 -2.43 9.38
C THR A 75 -7.76 -1.96 10.17
N GLN A 76 -7.81 -2.23 11.47
CA GLN A 76 -8.89 -1.79 12.37
C GLN A 76 -9.03 -0.26 12.49
N LYS A 77 -8.03 0.52 12.06
CA LYS A 77 -8.08 1.99 12.03
C LYS A 77 -8.67 2.54 10.72
N LEU A 78 -8.86 1.68 9.73
CA LEU A 78 -9.44 2.02 8.43
C LEU A 78 -10.96 1.89 8.44
N ASP A 79 -11.60 2.67 7.59
CA ASP A 79 -13.03 2.53 7.30
C ASP A 79 -13.20 1.49 6.18
N LEU A 80 -13.52 0.25 6.57
CA LEU A 80 -13.59 -0.88 5.61
C LEU A 80 -14.63 -0.65 4.50
N ASN A 81 -15.57 0.29 4.66
CA ASN A 81 -16.48 0.66 3.58
C ASN A 81 -15.74 1.26 2.38
N PHE A 82 -14.55 1.85 2.60
CA PHE A 82 -13.69 2.46 1.60
C PHE A 82 -12.49 1.59 1.21
N LEU A 83 -12.43 0.33 1.65
CA LEU A 83 -11.38 -0.62 1.26
C LEU A 83 -11.94 -1.65 0.28
N ARG A 84 -11.21 -1.90 -0.81
CA ARG A 84 -11.56 -2.89 -1.84
C ARG A 84 -10.35 -3.74 -2.22
N ILE A 85 -10.61 -4.93 -2.75
CA ILE A 85 -9.58 -5.66 -3.50
C ILE A 85 -9.35 -4.89 -4.80
N SER A 86 -8.10 -4.51 -5.08
CA SER A 86 -7.75 -3.77 -6.30
C SER A 86 -7.81 -4.70 -7.51
N LEU A 87 -8.45 -4.22 -8.59
CA LEU A 87 -8.47 -4.92 -9.89
C LEU A 87 -7.35 -4.46 -10.84
N ASP A 88 -6.68 -3.35 -10.52
CA ASP A 88 -5.69 -2.69 -11.40
C ASP A 88 -4.30 -3.31 -11.37
N HIS A 89 -3.98 -4.13 -10.38
CA HIS A 89 -2.64 -4.72 -10.28
C HIS A 89 -2.59 -6.02 -11.05
N ASN A 90 -1.87 -5.92 -12.17
CA ASN A 90 -1.78 -6.92 -13.20
C ASN A 90 -1.14 -8.20 -12.63
N LYS A 91 -1.98 -9.19 -12.29
CA LYS A 91 -1.54 -10.53 -11.83
C LYS A 91 -0.48 -11.14 -12.77
N ALA A 92 -0.56 -10.80 -14.07
CA ALA A 92 0.40 -11.23 -15.07
C ALA A 92 1.82 -10.67 -14.89
N PHE A 93 1.99 -9.50 -14.25
CA PHE A 93 3.28 -8.84 -14.07
C PHE A 93 3.84 -8.96 -12.66
N TYR A 94 2.98 -8.97 -11.64
CA TYR A 94 3.42 -8.94 -10.24
C TYR A 94 3.16 -10.25 -9.50
N GLY A 95 2.58 -11.26 -10.18
CA GLY A 95 2.18 -12.53 -9.57
C GLY A 95 0.83 -12.44 -8.86
N ASP A 96 0.40 -13.54 -8.24
CA ASP A 96 -0.81 -13.61 -7.41
C ASP A 96 -0.59 -12.87 -6.07
N ILE A 97 -0.55 -11.54 -6.13
CA ILE A 97 -0.49 -10.66 -4.95
C ILE A 97 -1.83 -9.97 -4.82
N ASP A 98 -2.47 -10.15 -3.67
CA ASP A 98 -3.65 -9.39 -3.32
C ASP A 98 -3.23 -7.96 -2.93
N CYS A 99 -3.71 -6.99 -3.70
CA CYS A 99 -3.55 -5.57 -3.40
C CYS A 99 -4.89 -4.98 -2.99
N TYR A 100 -4.84 -3.98 -2.12
CA TYR A 100 -6.01 -3.30 -1.61
C TYR A 100 -6.02 -1.85 -2.03
N ALA A 101 -7.13 -1.38 -2.57
CA ALA A 101 -7.37 0.03 -2.88
C ALA A 101 -8.20 0.67 -1.76
N TYR A 102 -7.69 1.78 -1.21
CA TYR A 102 -8.37 2.56 -0.18
C TYR A 102 -8.70 3.96 -0.70
N TYR A 103 -9.98 4.34 -0.61
CA TYR A 103 -10.54 5.51 -1.29
C TYR A 103 -10.76 6.71 -0.36
N LYS A 104 -9.98 6.79 0.72
CA LYS A 104 -10.11 7.83 1.75
C LYS A 104 -8.75 8.21 2.31
N ASP A 105 -8.64 9.40 2.86
CA ASP A 105 -7.43 9.83 3.54
C ASP A 105 -7.22 9.05 4.84
N ILE A 106 -5.95 8.80 5.17
CA ILE A 106 -5.53 8.20 6.45
C ILE A 106 -4.82 9.26 7.28
N LYS A 107 -5.27 9.42 8.52
CA LYS A 107 -4.68 10.39 9.46
C LYS A 107 -3.26 9.97 9.84
N PRO A 108 -2.32 10.93 10.01
CA PRO A 108 -0.94 10.66 10.43
C PRO A 108 -0.81 9.73 11.62
N LYS A 109 -1.65 9.92 12.64
CA LYS A 109 -1.62 9.12 13.88
C LYS A 109 -1.90 7.62 13.71
N TYR A 110 -2.34 7.19 12.53
CA TYR A 110 -2.56 5.77 12.22
C TYR A 110 -1.42 5.16 11.40
N LEU A 111 -0.44 5.97 11.01
CA LEU A 111 0.69 5.58 10.18
C LEU A 111 1.91 5.30 11.06
N LYS A 112 2.56 4.17 10.83
CA LYS A 112 3.90 3.85 11.35
C LYS A 112 4.83 3.71 10.15
N ALA A 113 5.90 4.48 10.09
CA ALA A 113 6.83 4.47 8.97
C ALA A 113 8.15 3.79 9.32
N PHE A 114 8.74 3.11 8.34
CA PHE A 114 10.12 2.62 8.40
C PHE A 114 10.73 2.62 7.00
N GLU A 115 12.05 2.56 6.94
CA GLU A 115 12.77 2.48 5.68
C GLU A 115 12.89 1.02 5.24
N LEU A 116 12.67 0.78 3.94
CA LEU A 116 12.95 -0.50 3.31
C LEU A 116 14.14 -0.33 2.38
N TYR A 117 15.11 -1.23 2.53
CA TYR A 117 16.30 -1.33 1.69
C TYR A 117 16.26 -2.63 0.90
N TYR A 118 17.07 -2.76 -0.15
CA TYR A 118 17.33 -4.08 -0.71
C TYR A 118 17.93 -4.98 0.37
N GLU A 119 17.56 -6.26 0.40
CA GLU A 119 18.36 -7.25 1.10
C GLU A 119 19.74 -7.26 0.43
N GLU A 120 20.80 -6.96 1.17
CA GLU A 120 22.15 -7.21 0.68
C GLU A 120 22.29 -8.73 0.52
N GLU A 121 22.45 -9.22 -0.71
CA GLU A 121 22.91 -10.59 -0.92
C GLU A 121 24.27 -10.71 -0.23
N THR A 122 24.31 -11.38 0.92
CA THR A 122 25.58 -11.85 1.48
C THR A 122 26.14 -12.88 0.51
N VAL A 123 26.98 -12.43 -0.41
CA VAL A 123 27.87 -13.30 -1.18
C VAL A 123 28.81 -13.92 -0.15
N ASN A 124 28.48 -15.12 0.32
CA ASN A 124 29.44 -15.98 0.98
C ASN A 124 30.45 -16.41 -0.08
N ASP A 125 31.43 -15.55 -0.32
CA ASP A 125 32.57 -15.80 -1.17
C ASP A 125 33.43 -16.87 -0.46
N LYS A 126 33.00 -18.12 -0.58
CA LYS A 126 33.86 -19.27 -0.29
C LYS A 126 34.82 -19.38 -1.45
N THR A 127 35.87 -18.58 -1.39
CA THR A 127 37.13 -18.86 -2.07
C THR A 127 37.51 -20.31 -1.79
N SER A 128 37.47 -21.15 -2.83
CA SER A 128 38.16 -22.44 -2.89
C SER A 128 39.39 -22.31 -3.76
#